data_AF-A0A2M7XP92-F1
#
_entry.id   AF-A0A2M7XP92-F1
#
_cell.length_a   1.000
_cell.length_b   1.000
_cell.length_c   1.000
_cell.angle_alpha   90.00
_cell.angle_beta   90.00
_cell.angle_gamma   90.00
#
_symmetry.space_group_name_H-M   'P 1'
#
loop_
_entity.id
_entity.type
_entity.pdbx_description
1 polymer ?
#
loop_
_entity_poly.entity_id
_entity_poly.type
_entity_poly.pdbx_seq_one_letter_code
_entity_poly.pdbx_strand_id
1 'polypeptide(L)' 'MTNENKSIIEELEIKDEDKKEIHNAINKLELKYKEVIILYFFEEKSYEEISDILHTTVSNVGVMLNRAKTKLKQFLI' A
#
# COMPACT_ATOMS: atom_id res chain seq x y z
N MET A 1 5.68 16.12 -9.54
CA MET A 1 5.05 15.71 -8.27
C MET A 1 5.73 14.43 -7.81
N THR A 2 6.92 14.51 -7.22
CA THR A 2 7.73 13.33 -6.85
C THR A 2 8.76 13.75 -5.80
N ASN A 3 8.35 13.89 -4.54
CA ASN A 3 9.29 14.08 -3.43
C ASN A 3 8.89 13.36 -2.13
N GLU A 4 7.62 12.99 -1.96
CA GLU A 4 7.18 12.33 -0.71
C GLU A 4 7.44 10.80 -0.73
N ASN A 5 7.29 10.13 -1.87
CA ASN A 5 7.58 8.69 -2.01
C ASN A 5 9.06 8.31 -1.76
N LYS A 6 9.98 9.26 -1.91
CA LYS A 6 11.41 9.02 -1.70
C LYS A 6 11.75 8.92 -0.20
N SER A 7 11.03 9.68 0.64
CA SER A 7 11.30 9.85 2.07
C SER A 7 11.04 8.58 2.88
N ILE A 8 9.85 7.98 2.74
CA ILE A 8 9.44 6.76 3.49
C ILE A 8 10.33 5.57 3.19
N ILE A 9 10.82 5.49 1.95
CA ILE A 9 11.62 4.39 1.47
C ILE A 9 13.06 4.51 1.99
N GLU A 10 13.61 5.73 2.05
CA GLU A 10 14.94 5.98 2.65
C GLU A 10 14.98 5.69 4.16
N GLU A 11 13.86 5.86 4.87
CA GLU A 11 13.80 5.73 6.34
C GLU A 11 13.80 4.29 6.87
N LEU A 12 13.48 3.28 6.04
CA LEU A 12 13.30 1.90 6.49
C LEU A 12 14.58 1.01 6.49
N GLU A 13 15.79 1.55 6.25
CA GLU A 13 17.04 0.75 6.10
C GLU A 13 16.90 -0.44 5.11
N ILE A 14 15.97 -0.36 4.17
CA ILE A 14 15.74 -1.38 3.15
C ILE A 14 16.83 -1.22 2.08
N LYS A 15 17.47 -2.32 1.67
CA LYS A 15 18.47 -2.28 0.58
C LYS A 15 17.80 -1.83 -0.72
N ASP A 16 18.53 -1.13 -1.60
CA ASP A 16 17.95 -0.60 -2.86
C ASP A 16 17.33 -1.68 -3.77
N GLU A 17 17.82 -2.92 -3.68
CA GLU A 17 17.22 -4.09 -4.34
C GLU A 17 15.84 -4.43 -3.76
N ASP A 18 15.73 -4.54 -2.43
CA ASP A 18 14.48 -4.83 -1.72
C ASP A 18 13.43 -3.73 -1.97
N LYS A 19 13.85 -2.46 -2.06
CA LYS A 19 12.98 -1.32 -2.40
C LYS A 19 12.36 -1.46 -3.79
N LYS A 20 13.18 -1.86 -4.77
CA LYS A 20 12.75 -2.05 -6.15
C LYS A 20 11.76 -3.21 -6.26
N GLU A 21 11.97 -4.29 -5.51
CA GLU A 21 11.05 -5.42 -5.46
C GLU A 21 9.70 -5.05 -4.85
N ILE A 22 9.70 -4.33 -3.72
CA ILE A 22 8.48 -3.81 -3.08
C ILE A 22 7.70 -2.90 -4.03
N HIS A 23 8.38 -1.95 -4.68
CA HIS A 23 7.75 -1.08 -5.68
C HIS A 23 7.13 -1.86 -6.83
N ASN A 24 7.85 -2.86 -7.36
CA ASN A 24 7.33 -3.70 -8.44
C ASN A 24 6.12 -4.53 -7.97
N ALA A 25 6.16 -5.07 -6.75
CA ALA A 25 5.05 -5.82 -6.17
C ALA A 25 3.81 -4.94 -5.99
N ILE A 26 3.96 -3.72 -5.46
CA ILE A 26 2.87 -2.76 -5.33
C ILE A 26 2.31 -2.41 -6.71
N ASN A 27 3.16 -2.23 -7.72
CA ASN A 27 2.72 -1.91 -9.07
C ASN A 27 1.92 -3.03 -9.75
N LYS A 28 2.13 -4.29 -9.37
CA LYS A 28 1.36 -5.46 -9.84
C LYS A 28 -0.02 -5.60 -9.18
N LEU A 29 -0.31 -4.85 -8.12
CA LEU A 29 -1.63 -4.89 -7.47
C LEU A 29 -2.71 -4.29 -8.38
N GLU A 30 -3.91 -4.88 -8.34
CA GLU A 30 -5.13 -4.24 -8.85
C GLU A 30 -5.31 -2.88 -8.18
N LEU A 31 -5.82 -1.90 -8.92
CA LEU A 31 -5.92 -0.49 -8.49
C LEU A 31 -6.50 -0.34 -7.07
N LYS A 32 -7.65 -0.98 -6.80
CA LYS A 32 -8.30 -0.95 -5.50
C LYS A 32 -7.43 -1.43 -4.33
N TYR A 33 -6.53 -2.39 -4.56
CA TYR A 33 -5.60 -2.89 -3.54
C TYR A 33 -4.37 -2.01 -3.41
N LYS A 34 -3.95 -1.37 -4.51
CA LYS A 34 -2.88 -0.36 -4.47
C LYS A 34 -3.33 0.87 -3.68
N GLU A 35 -4.52 1.39 -3.96
CA GLU A 35 -5.09 2.56 -3.29
C GLU A 35 -5.22 2.35 -1.78
N VAL A 36 -5.79 1.22 -1.34
CA VAL A 36 -5.93 0.94 0.10
C VAL A 36 -4.58 0.79 0.81
N ILE A 37 -3.55 0.30 0.12
CA ILE A 37 -2.19 0.19 0.66
C ILE A 37 -1.55 1.56 0.78
N ILE A 38 -1.70 2.42 -0.24
CA ILE A 38 -1.18 3.80 -0.22
C ILE A 38 -1.81 4.57 0.94
N LEU A 39 -3.14 4.61 1.00
CA LEU A 39 -3.84 5.37 2.02
C LEU A 39 -3.48 4.90 3.44
N TYR A 40 -3.36 3.59 3.67
CA TYR A 40 -3.08 3.06 4.99
C TYR A 40 -1.60 3.17 5.41
N PHE A 41 -0.67 2.79 4.54
CA PHE A 41 0.75 2.67 4.89
C PHE A 41 1.57 3.93 4.61
N PHE A 42 1.12 4.78 3.70
CA PHE A 42 1.88 5.95 3.26
C PHE A 42 1.23 7.25 3.69
N GLU A 43 -0.10 7.31 3.69
CA GLU A 43 -0.86 8.48 4.16
C GLU A 43 -1.39 8.33 5.59
N GLU A 44 -1.06 7.22 6.25
CA GLU A 44 -1.40 6.90 7.65
C GLU A 44 -2.89 7.07 7.99
N LYS A 45 -3.77 6.81 7.02
CA LYS A 45 -5.23 6.94 7.18
C LYS A 45 -5.82 5.82 8.03
N SER A 46 -6.75 6.20 8.90
CA SER A 46 -7.59 5.26 9.63
C SER A 46 -8.54 4.49 8.69
N TYR A 47 -9.12 3.39 9.16
CA TYR A 47 -10.03 2.61 8.33
C TYR A 47 -11.29 3.41 8.01
N GLU A 48 -11.72 4.26 8.93
CA GLU A 48 -12.82 5.21 8.82
C GLU A 48 -12.54 6.22 7.70
N GLU A 49 -11.40 6.93 7.76
CA GLU A 49 -11.01 7.88 6.71
C GLU A 49 -10.89 7.20 5.34
N ILE A 50 -10.30 6.01 5.28
CA ILE A 50 -10.18 5.25 4.02
C ILE A 50 -11.57 4.87 3.50
N SER A 51 -12.50 4.50 4.38
CA SER A 51 -13.86 4.14 3.99
C SER A 51 -14.60 5.33 3.37
N ASP A 52 -14.40 6.52 3.92
CA ASP A 52 -14.95 7.76 3.40
C ASP A 52 -14.33 8.14 2.05
N ILE A 53 -12.99 8.05 1.92
CA ILE A 53 -12.25 8.36 0.70
C ILE A 53 -12.60 7.42 -0.45
N LEU A 54 -12.67 6.11 -0.18
CA LEU A 54 -12.95 5.09 -1.19
C LEU A 54 -14.44 4.83 -1.40
N HIS A 55 -15.30 5.56 -0.69
CA HIS A 55 -16.77 5.42 -0.73
C HIS A 55 -17.22 3.96 -0.52
N THR A 56 -16.69 3.32 0.52
CA THR A 56 -16.90 1.91 0.85
C THR A 56 -17.14 1.74 2.36
N THR A 57 -17.38 0.52 2.84
CA THR A 57 -17.52 0.27 4.28
C THR A 57 -16.15 0.03 4.94
N VAL A 58 -16.00 0.42 6.21
CA VAL A 58 -14.84 0.10 7.06
C VAL A 58 -14.51 -1.41 7.02
N SER A 59 -15.52 -2.27 7.03
CA SER A 59 -15.33 -3.72 6.91
C SER A 59 -14.70 -4.11 5.56
N ASN A 60 -15.14 -3.49 4.46
CA ASN A 60 -14.58 -3.75 3.15
C ASN A 60 -13.14 -3.21 3.03
N VAL A 61 -12.79 -2.09 3.69
CA VAL A 61 -11.40 -1.61 3.81
C VAL A 61 -10.51 -2.70 4.42
N GLY A 62 -10.94 -3.32 5.53
CA GLY A 62 -10.19 -4.41 6.16
C GLY A 62 -10.04 -5.64 5.26
N VAL A 63 -11.07 -6.00 4.50
CA VAL A 63 -10.99 -7.09 3.50
C VAL A 63 -10.01 -6.73 2.38
N MET A 64 -10.06 -5.49 1.88
CA MET A 64 -9.17 -5.00 0.82
C MET A 64 -7.71 -5.00 1.29
N LEU A 65 -7.42 -4.51 2.50
CA LEU A 65 -6.08 -4.52 3.09
C LEU A 65 -5.53 -5.95 3.25
N ASN A 66 -6.34 -6.87 3.75
CA ASN A 66 -5.93 -8.28 3.89
C ASN A 66 -5.60 -8.90 2.52
N ARG A 67 -6.46 -8.70 1.53
CA ARG A 67 -6.23 -9.21 0.16
C ARG A 67 -5.00 -8.56 -0.49
N ALA A 68 -4.81 -7.26 -0.30
CA ALA A 68 -3.65 -6.53 -0.80
C ALA A 68 -2.35 -7.09 -0.20
N LYS A 69 -2.30 -7.29 1.13
CA LYS A 69 -1.17 -7.92 1.83
C LYS A 69 -0.88 -9.33 1.33
N THR A 70 -1.91 -10.16 1.14
CA THR A 70 -1.74 -11.52 0.60
C THR A 70 -1.17 -11.49 -0.82
N LYS A 71 -1.64 -10.60 -1.68
CA LYS A 71 -1.11 -10.45 -3.05
C LYS A 71 0.32 -9.92 -3.07
N LEU A 72 0.65 -8.95 -2.21
CA LEU A 72 2.02 -8.46 -2.08
C LEU A 72 2.98 -9.58 -1.68
N LYS A 73 2.60 -10.43 -0.72
CA LYS A 73 3.38 -11.62 -0.36
C LYS A 73 3.60 -12.53 -1.58
N GLN A 74 2.59 -12.78 -2.39
CA GLN A 74 2.74 -13.61 -3.59
C GLN A 74 3.69 -13.02 -4.66
N PHE A 75 3.90 -11.71 -4.65
CA PHE A 75 4.79 -11.04 -5.62
C PHE A 75 6.22 -10.83 -5.13
N LEU A 76 6.45 -11.00 -3.81
CA LEU A 76 7.74 -10.84 -3.14
C LEU A 76 8.38 -12.20 -2.77
N ILE A 77 7.79 -13.31 -3.22
CA ILE A 77 8.29 -14.69 -3.05
C ILE A 77 8.78 -15.20 -4.40
#